data_AF-A0AAV7T9R3-F1
#
_entry.id   AF-A0AAV7T9R3-F1
#
_cell.length_a   1.000
_cell.length_b   1.000
_cell.length_c   1.000
_cell.angle_alpha   90.00
_cell.angle_beta   90.00
_cell.angle_gamma   90.00
#
_symmetry.space_group_name_H-M   'P 1'
#
loop_
_entity.id
_entity.type
_entity.pdbx_description
1 polymer ?
#
loop_
_entity_poly.entity_id
_entity_poly.type
_entity_poly.pdbx_seq_one_letter_code
_entity_poly.pdbx_strand_id
1 'polypeptide(L)'
;IQGTSMGSTFAPSLACLYMFAFEQRHILTPTQPFFSNIRLWRHYIGDILVIWRGNAELAIAFTQWINTLDTHLRFSTNISDREISFLDLRITLKGGYLHSSVFHKPTDRNSLLLYNSHHPKALRDNLPFGQFLRIRRNCLDTSDFHTQANTL
;
A
#
# COMPACT_ATOMS: atom_id res chain seq x y z
N ILE A 1 7.55 28.91 -1.66
CA ILE A 1 7.90 27.50 -1.96
C ILE A 1 7.97 26.79 -0.62
N GLN A 2 7.08 25.84 -0.36
CA GLN A 2 7.14 24.98 0.82
C GLN A 2 7.39 23.55 0.33
N GLY A 3 8.45 22.93 0.83
CA GLY A 3 8.88 21.61 0.39
C GLY A 3 10.40 21.52 0.32
N THR A 4 10.90 20.28 0.37
CA THR A 4 12.31 19.97 0.15
C THR A 4 12.55 19.70 -1.34
N SER A 5 13.75 19.99 -1.84
CA SER A 5 14.13 19.59 -3.21
C SER A 5 13.98 18.08 -3.40
N MET A 6 13.42 17.69 -4.55
CA MET A 6 13.38 16.27 -4.94
C MET A 6 14.80 15.71 -5.02
N GLY A 7 15.01 14.52 -4.48
CA GLY A 7 16.32 13.86 -4.45
C GLY A 7 17.19 14.15 -3.23
N SER A 8 16.76 15.04 -2.32
CA SER A 8 17.42 15.19 -1.02
C SER A 8 17.24 13.92 -0.17
N THR A 9 18.35 13.39 0.35
CA THR A 9 18.37 12.12 1.11
C THR A 9 17.48 12.12 2.34
N PHE A 10 17.29 13.27 3.00
CA PHE A 10 16.45 13.39 4.20
C PHE A 10 14.96 13.66 3.90
N ALA A 11 14.60 14.00 2.65
CA ALA A 11 13.24 14.42 2.32
C ALA A 11 12.18 13.35 2.59
N PRO A 12 12.38 12.06 2.24
CA PRO A 12 11.39 11.02 2.54
C PRO A 12 11.16 10.83 4.04
N SER A 13 12.24 10.84 4.83
CA SER A 13 12.16 10.71 6.29
C SER A 13 11.43 11.89 6.93
N LEU A 14 11.70 13.10 6.45
CA LEU A 14 11.02 14.30 6.91
C LEU A 14 9.52 14.27 6.59
N ALA A 15 9.15 13.84 5.37
CA ALA A 15 7.77 13.68 4.97
C ALA A 15 7.04 12.64 5.84
N CYS A 16 7.69 11.50 6.12
CA CYS A 16 7.14 10.48 7.01
C CYS A 16 6.96 11.00 8.44
N LEU A 17 7.91 11.77 8.97
CA LEU A 17 7.82 12.35 10.30
C LEU A 17 6.67 13.35 10.42
N TYR A 18 6.51 14.22 9.42
CA TYR A 18 5.41 15.17 9.38
C TYR A 18 4.05 14.45 9.29
N MET A 19 3.93 13.46 8.41
CA MET A 19 2.73 12.64 8.28
C MET A 19 2.39 11.91 9.58
N PHE A 20 3.39 11.32 10.25
CA PHE A 20 3.19 10.68 11.55
C PHE A 20 2.64 11.66 12.59
N ALA A 21 3.23 12.87 12.69
CA ALA A 21 2.75 13.89 13.62
C ALA A 21 1.32 14.35 13.30
N PHE A 22 0.99 14.51 12.02
CA PHE A 22 -0.35 14.83 11.54
C PHE A 22 -1.37 13.74 11.94
N GLU A 23 -1.03 12.48 11.69
CA GLU A 23 -1.88 11.32 12.01
C GLU A 23 -2.14 11.21 13.51
N GLN A 24 -1.11 11.34 14.35
CA GLN A 24 -1.27 11.28 15.81
C GLN A 24 -2.13 12.42 16.35
N ARG A 25 -2.04 13.60 15.74
CA ARG A 25 -2.77 14.78 16.20
C ARG A 25 -4.24 14.76 15.79
N HIS A 26 -4.52 14.28 14.59
CA HIS A 26 -5.85 14.44 13.98
C HIS A 26 -6.60 13.14 13.72
N ILE A 27 -5.91 12.08 13.32
CA ILE A 27 -6.55 10.85 12.80
C ILE A 27 -6.70 9.80 13.90
N LEU A 28 -5.63 9.58 14.65
CA LEU A 28 -5.52 8.54 15.68
C LEU A 28 -5.89 9.04 17.08
N THR A 29 -6.49 10.23 17.16
CA THR A 29 -6.99 10.82 18.41
C THR A 29 -8.41 10.33 18.71
N PRO A 30 -8.72 9.81 19.91
CA PRO A 30 -10.07 9.30 20.23
C PRO A 30 -11.20 10.34 20.17
N THR A 31 -10.88 11.64 20.18
CA THR A 31 -11.85 12.73 20.21
C THR A 31 -12.42 13.09 18.84
N GLN A 32 -11.85 12.57 17.75
CA GLN A 32 -12.30 12.87 16.39
C GLN A 32 -13.56 12.05 16.01
N PRO A 33 -14.46 12.61 15.18
CA PRO A 33 -15.82 12.08 14.98
C PRO A 33 -15.90 10.70 14.31
N PHE A 34 -14.87 10.30 13.56
CA PHE A 34 -14.79 9.05 12.81
C PHE A 34 -13.91 7.99 13.46
N PHE A 35 -13.42 8.18 14.69
CA PHE A 35 -12.44 7.27 15.32
C PHE A 35 -12.96 5.84 15.41
N SER A 36 -14.24 5.68 15.75
CA SER A 36 -14.90 4.37 15.85
C SER A 36 -15.03 3.62 14.52
N ASN A 37 -14.89 4.32 13.38
CA ASN A 37 -14.96 3.77 12.04
C ASN A 37 -13.61 3.23 11.56
N ILE A 38 -12.49 3.70 12.10
CA ILE A 38 -11.15 3.26 11.70
C ILE A 38 -10.80 1.97 12.46
N ARG A 39 -10.90 0.82 11.78
CA ARG A 39 -10.50 -0.49 12.35
C ARG A 39 -8.99 -0.71 12.29
N LEU A 40 -8.38 -0.23 11.21
CA LEU A 40 -6.95 -0.33 10.97
C LEU A 40 -6.50 0.89 10.17
N TRP A 41 -5.39 1.48 10.59
CA TRP A 41 -4.66 2.51 9.83
C TRP A 41 -3.23 2.03 9.61
N ARG A 42 -2.79 1.98 8.35
CA ARG A 42 -1.42 1.64 7.98
C ARG A 42 -0.94 2.63 6.93
N HIS A 43 0.16 3.31 7.23
CA HIS A 43 0.80 4.27 6.35
C HIS A 43 2.14 3.73 5.88
N TYR A 44 2.41 3.85 4.58
CA TYR A 44 3.69 3.54 3.98
C TYR A 44 4.06 4.64 2.97
N ILE A 45 4.99 5.52 3.38
CA ILE A 45 5.51 6.65 2.58
C ILE A 45 4.40 7.58 2.07
N GLY A 46 3.84 7.34 0.89
CA GLY A 46 2.78 8.14 0.29
C GLY A 46 1.42 7.45 0.27
N ASP A 47 1.38 6.15 0.56
CA ASP A 47 0.18 5.33 0.45
C ASP A 47 -0.36 4.99 1.84
N ILE A 48 -1.69 5.01 1.98
CA ILE A 48 -2.39 4.70 3.23
C ILE A 48 -3.41 3.59 2.96
N LEU A 49 -3.38 2.56 3.78
CA LEU A 49 -4.37 1.50 3.84
C LEU A 49 -5.24 1.69 5.08
N VAL A 50 -6.55 1.77 4.86
CA VAL A 50 -7.55 1.90 5.93
C VAL A 50 -8.52 0.74 5.86
N ILE A 51 -8.69 0.01 6.97
CA ILE A 51 -9.84 -0.88 7.14
C ILE A 51 -10.93 -0.07 7.83
N TRP A 52 -12.03 0.11 7.11
CA TRP A 52 -13.13 0.98 7.52
C TRP A 52 -14.34 0.17 7.99
N ARG A 53 -14.95 0.60 9.09
CA ARG A 53 -16.24 0.12 9.60
C ARG A 53 -17.30 1.17 9.34
N GLY A 54 -18.16 0.92 8.37
CA GLY A 54 -19.24 1.83 8.01
C GLY A 54 -19.57 1.69 6.54
N ASN A 55 -20.44 2.56 6.03
CA ASN A 55 -20.75 2.64 4.62
C ASN A 55 -19.72 3.53 3.87
N ALA A 56 -19.81 3.51 2.55
CA ALA A 56 -18.91 4.26 1.68
C ALA A 56 -19.11 5.78 1.84
N GLU A 57 -20.33 6.23 2.11
CA GLU A 57 -20.65 7.66 2.29
C GLU A 57 -19.92 8.25 3.49
N LEU A 58 -19.85 7.53 4.61
CA LEU A 58 -19.09 7.95 5.79
C LEU A 58 -17.57 7.98 5.50
N ALA A 59 -17.05 7.04 4.71
CA ALA A 59 -15.64 7.06 4.31
C ALA A 59 -15.32 8.24 3.37
N ILE A 60 -16.24 8.60 2.49
CA ILE A 60 -16.14 9.80 1.64
C ILE A 60 -16.19 11.06 2.52
N ALA A 61 -17.12 11.14 3.47
CA ALA A 61 -17.21 12.25 4.40
C ALA A 61 -15.94 12.40 5.26
N PHE A 62 -15.35 11.30 5.70
CA PHE A 62 -14.05 11.29 6.38
C PHE A 62 -12.94 11.83 5.47
N THR A 63 -12.90 11.42 4.19
CA THR A 63 -11.93 11.92 3.20
C THR A 63 -12.10 13.42 2.97
N GLN A 64 -13.33 13.93 2.95
CA GLN A 64 -13.59 15.35 2.82
C GLN A 64 -13.12 16.10 4.07
N TRP A 65 -13.44 15.57 5.25
CA TRP A 65 -13.04 16.15 6.53
C TRP A 65 -11.52 16.22 6.69
N ILE A 66 -10.78 15.13 6.44
CA ILE A 66 -9.31 15.12 6.57
C ILE A 66 -8.64 16.14 5.65
N ASN A 67 -9.20 16.35 4.45
CA ASN A 67 -8.75 17.35 3.50
C ASN A 67 -9.04 18.80 3.93
N THR A 68 -9.79 19.03 5.01
CA THR A 68 -9.98 20.37 5.59
C THR A 68 -8.95 20.72 6.66
N LEU A 69 -8.21 19.72 7.17
CA LEU A 69 -7.34 19.88 8.34
C LEU A 69 -6.02 20.59 8.02
N ASP A 70 -5.52 20.44 6.80
CA ASP A 70 -4.29 21.08 6.35
C ASP A 70 -4.43 21.47 4.87
N THR A 71 -4.10 22.72 4.55
CA THR A 71 -4.23 23.28 3.20
C THR A 71 -3.18 22.78 2.21
N HIS A 72 -2.12 22.14 2.71
CA HIS A 72 -0.98 21.65 1.95
C HIS A 72 -1.00 20.13 1.78
N LEU A 73 -1.84 19.41 2.53
CA LEU A 73 -2.07 17.98 2.35
C LEU A 73 -3.37 17.71 1.61
N ARG A 74 -3.31 16.77 0.66
CA ARG A 74 -4.50 16.30 -0.05
C ARG A 74 -4.50 14.78 -0.15
N PHE A 75 -5.54 14.19 0.40
CA PHE A 75 -5.83 12.76 0.40
C PHE A 75 -6.82 12.44 -0.71
N SER A 76 -6.44 11.52 -1.59
CA SER A 76 -7.33 10.83 -2.51
C SER A 76 -7.62 9.44 -1.95
N THR A 77 -8.87 8.98 -2.07
CA THR A 77 -9.27 7.66 -1.60
C THR A 77 -9.85 6.82 -2.73
N ASN A 78 -9.53 5.53 -2.69
CA ASN A 78 -10.18 4.49 -3.46
C ASN A 78 -10.89 3.58 -2.45
N ILE A 79 -12.21 3.44 -2.57
CA ILE A 79 -13.05 2.72 -1.62
C ILE A 79 -13.61 1.49 -2.33
N SER A 80 -13.46 0.33 -1.71
CA SER A 80 -13.96 -0.94 -2.23
C SER A 80 -14.34 -1.85 -1.07
N ASP A 81 -15.44 -2.58 -1.22
CA ASP A 81 -15.96 -3.56 -0.28
C ASP A 81 -15.45 -4.98 -0.54
N ARG A 82 -14.93 -5.24 -1.76
CA ARG A 82 -14.49 -6.57 -2.21
C ARG A 82 -12.98 -6.73 -2.17
N GLU A 83 -12.29 -5.83 -2.86
CA GLU A 83 -10.83 -5.90 -3.04
C GLU A 83 -10.20 -4.52 -3.22
N ILE A 84 -8.99 -4.36 -2.69
CA ILE A 84 -8.19 -3.15 -2.88
C ILE A 84 -6.73 -3.53 -3.19
N SER A 85 -6.11 -2.78 -4.08
CA SER A 85 -4.67 -2.88 -4.35
C SER A 85 -3.92 -1.93 -3.41
N PHE A 86 -2.91 -2.44 -2.71
CA PHE A 86 -1.99 -1.65 -1.88
C PHE A 86 -0.56 -2.10 -2.14
N LEU A 87 0.26 -1.24 -2.75
CA LEU A 87 1.60 -1.59 -3.24
C LEU A 87 1.57 -2.83 -4.16
N ASP A 88 2.25 -3.90 -3.74
CA ASP A 88 2.34 -5.20 -4.42
C ASP A 88 1.28 -6.21 -3.96
N LEU A 89 0.33 -5.76 -3.13
CA LEU A 89 -0.68 -6.62 -2.52
C LEU A 89 -2.05 -6.34 -3.12
N ARG A 90 -2.77 -7.42 -3.40
CA ARG A 90 -4.21 -7.42 -3.57
C ARG A 90 -4.81 -7.91 -2.27
N ILE A 91 -5.55 -7.05 -1.59
CA ILE A 91 -6.17 -7.34 -0.30
C ILE A 91 -7.67 -7.55 -0.53
N THR A 92 -8.19 -8.66 -0.04
CA THR A 92 -9.60 -9.06 -0.16
C THR A 92 -10.16 -9.44 1.21
N LEU A 93 -11.46 -9.34 1.37
CA LEU A 93 -12.16 -9.80 2.58
C LEU A 93 -12.88 -11.12 2.27
N LYS A 94 -12.41 -12.23 2.84
CA LYS A 94 -13.02 -13.56 2.69
C LYS A 94 -13.48 -14.05 4.07
N GLY A 95 -14.79 -14.25 4.25
CA GLY A 95 -15.35 -14.77 5.51
C GLY A 95 -15.06 -13.92 6.75
N GLY A 96 -14.87 -12.61 6.58
CA GLY A 96 -14.51 -11.70 7.68
C GLY A 96 -13.02 -11.59 7.98
N TYR A 97 -12.17 -12.36 7.28
CA TYR A 97 -10.72 -12.31 7.40
C TYR A 97 -10.09 -11.57 6.22
N LEU A 98 -9.00 -10.85 6.49
CA LEU A 98 -8.18 -10.24 5.45
C LEU A 98 -7.35 -11.31 4.78
N HIS A 99 -7.44 -11.34 3.46
CA HIS A 99 -6.71 -12.24 2.60
C HIS A 99 -5.86 -11.44 1.62
N SER A 100 -4.62 -11.86 1.38
CA SER A 100 -3.69 -11.16 0.51
C SER A 100 -3.13 -12.08 -0.56
N SER A 101 -2.98 -11.52 -1.75
CA SER A 101 -2.29 -12.13 -2.88
C SER A 101 -1.46 -11.08 -3.60
N VAL A 102 -0.71 -11.48 -4.62
CA VAL A 102 0.11 -10.57 -5.42
C VAL A 102 -0.78 -9.69 -6.30
N PHE A 103 -0.50 -8.39 -6.33
CA PHE A 103 -1.07 -7.47 -7.30
C PHE A 103 -0.05 -7.14 -8.40
N HIS A 104 -0.42 -7.46 -9.64
CA HIS A 104 0.32 -7.04 -10.83
C HIS A 104 -0.37 -5.83 -11.44
N LYS A 105 0.40 -4.78 -11.71
CA LYS A 105 -0.13 -3.65 -12.50
C LYS A 105 -0.43 -4.16 -13.91
N PRO A 106 -1.51 -3.70 -14.56
CA PRO A 106 -1.82 -4.11 -15.94
C PRO A 106 -0.71 -3.83 -16.95
N THR A 107 0.20 -2.91 -16.62
CA THR A 107 1.36 -2.55 -17.44
C THR A 107 2.61 -3.39 -17.13
N ASP A 108 2.59 -4.21 -16.09
CA ASP A 108 3.70 -5.09 -15.74
C ASP A 108 3.75 -6.28 -16.69
N ARG A 109 4.88 -6.45 -17.38
CA ARG A 109 5.11 -7.55 -18.32
C ARG A 109 5.91 -8.70 -17.71
N ASN A 110 6.28 -8.58 -16.42
CA ASN A 110 7.18 -9.50 -15.74
C ASN A 110 8.47 -9.78 -16.53
N SER A 111 9.00 -8.77 -17.23
CA SER A 111 10.18 -8.94 -18.08
C SER A 111 11.42 -9.16 -17.22
N LEU A 112 12.01 -10.33 -17.31
CA LEU A 112 13.29 -10.64 -16.66
C LEU A 112 14.47 -10.32 -17.58
N LEU A 113 15.61 -10.11 -16.94
CA LEU A 113 16.89 -9.96 -17.61
C LEU A 113 17.24 -11.22 -18.41
N LEU A 114 17.77 -11.06 -19.61
CA LEU A 114 18.33 -12.18 -20.36
C LEU A 114 19.48 -12.82 -19.58
N TYR A 115 19.43 -14.15 -19.41
CA TYR A 115 20.43 -14.88 -18.63
C TYR A 115 21.83 -14.79 -19.24
N ASN A 116 21.96 -14.64 -20.56
CA ASN A 116 23.25 -14.47 -21.24
C ASN A 116 23.77 -13.02 -21.26
N SER A 117 23.05 -12.07 -20.66
CA SER A 117 23.51 -10.67 -20.61
C SER A 117 24.76 -10.51 -19.74
N HIS A 118 25.46 -9.38 -19.91
CA HIS A 118 26.74 -9.11 -19.25
C HIS A 118 26.63 -8.70 -17.76
N HIS A 119 25.63 -9.20 -17.05
CA HIS A 119 25.39 -8.92 -15.64
C HIS A 119 26.04 -9.97 -14.73
N PRO A 120 26.36 -9.62 -13.48
CA PRO A 120 26.94 -10.55 -12.52
C PRO A 120 26.10 -11.82 -12.38
N LYS A 121 26.76 -12.99 -12.35
CA LYS A 121 26.08 -14.30 -12.23
C LYS A 121 25.13 -14.35 -11.03
N ALA A 122 25.58 -13.85 -9.88
CA ALA A 122 24.76 -13.80 -8.68
C ALA A 122 23.44 -13.04 -8.89
N LEU A 123 23.42 -11.93 -9.63
CA LEU A 123 22.17 -11.21 -9.92
C LEU A 123 21.22 -12.09 -10.74
N ARG A 124 21.73 -12.70 -11.82
CA ARG A 124 20.93 -13.51 -12.75
C ARG A 124 20.33 -14.73 -12.07
N ASP A 125 21.10 -15.41 -11.22
CA ASP A 125 20.63 -16.60 -10.48
C ASP A 125 19.57 -16.23 -9.44
N ASN A 126 19.71 -15.06 -8.79
CA ASN A 126 18.79 -14.63 -7.74
C ASN A 126 17.53 -13.95 -8.27
N LEU A 127 17.48 -13.52 -9.53
CA LEU A 127 16.28 -12.86 -10.11
C LEU A 127 15.03 -13.75 -10.02
N PRO A 128 15.02 -15.00 -10.54
CA PRO A 128 13.87 -15.89 -10.39
C PRO A 128 13.55 -16.17 -8.92
N PHE A 129 14.58 -16.43 -8.11
CA PHE A 129 14.40 -16.73 -6.68
C PHE A 129 13.72 -15.57 -5.93
N GLY A 130 14.16 -14.33 -6.19
CA GLY A 130 13.56 -13.12 -5.61
C GLY A 130 12.10 -12.93 -6.01
N GLN A 131 11.74 -13.22 -7.26
CA GLN A 131 10.35 -13.15 -7.71
C GLN A 131 9.48 -14.18 -6.97
N PHE A 132 9.89 -15.46 -6.92
CA PHE A 132 9.14 -16.48 -6.21
C PHE A 132 9.02 -16.19 -4.70
N LEU A 133 10.08 -15.66 -4.07
CA LEU A 133 10.02 -15.23 -2.68
C LEU A 133 9.01 -14.11 -2.46
N ARG A 134 8.92 -13.13 -3.37
CA ARG A 134 7.91 -12.06 -3.30
C ARG A 134 6.50 -12.64 -3.36
N ILE A 135 6.23 -13.56 -4.29
CA ILE A 135 4.93 -14.22 -4.38
C ILE A 135 4.60 -14.98 -3.10
N ARG A 136 5.56 -15.75 -2.58
CA ARG A 136 5.36 -16.51 -1.34
C ARG A 136 5.07 -15.62 -0.13
N ARG A 137 5.70 -14.45 -0.03
CA ARG A 137 5.48 -13.50 1.07
C ARG A 137 4.13 -12.80 0.98
N ASN A 138 3.68 -12.51 -0.24
CA ASN A 138 2.46 -11.73 -0.48
C ASN A 138 1.19 -12.58 -0.47
N CYS A 139 1.29 -13.86 -0.85
CA CYS A 139 0.17 -14.80 -0.82
C CYS A 139 0.02 -15.43 0.57
N LEU A 140 -1.13 -15.20 1.21
CA LEU A 140 -1.50 -15.86 2.46
C LEU A 140 -1.88 -17.33 2.25
N ASP A 141 -2.62 -17.63 1.18
CA ASP A 141 -3.07 -18.99 0.86
C ASP A 141 -2.05 -19.71 -0.01
N THR A 142 -1.83 -20.99 0.29
CA THR A 142 -0.94 -21.84 -0.53
C THR A 142 -1.51 -22.08 -1.92
N SER A 143 -2.83 -22.17 -2.07
CA SER A 143 -3.48 -22.26 -3.38
C SER A 143 -3.19 -21.02 -4.23
N ASP A 144 -3.33 -19.84 -3.65
CA ASP A 144 -3.09 -18.58 -4.35
C ASP A 144 -1.59 -18.43 -4.70
N PHE A 145 -0.69 -18.88 -3.82
CA PHE A 145 0.73 -18.98 -4.16
C PHE A 145 0.95 -19.83 -5.42
N HIS A 146 0.36 -21.03 -5.52
CA HIS A 146 0.53 -21.89 -6.69
C HIS A 146 -0.07 -21.26 -7.96
N THR A 147 -1.24 -20.62 -7.86
CA THR A 147 -1.84 -19.91 -8.99
C THR A 147 -0.95 -18.78 -9.49
N GLN A 148 -0.46 -17.93 -8.58
CA GLN A 148 0.39 -16.78 -8.93
C GLN A 148 1.79 -17.21 -9.40
N ALA A 149 2.32 -18.31 -8.87
CA ALA A 149 3.59 -18.90 -9.30
C ALA A 149 3.54 -19.38 -10.76
N ASN A 150 2.38 -19.85 -11.23
CA ASN A 150 2.19 -20.29 -12.61
C ASN A 150 1.96 -19.14 -13.61
N THR A 151 1.77 -17.91 -13.12
CA THR A 151 1.60 -16.71 -13.94
C THR A 151 2.87 -15.87 -14.07
N LEU A 152 3.96 -16.28 -13.41
CA LEU A 152 5.30 -15.70 -13.61
C LEU A 152 5.87 -16.10 -14.97
#